data_AF-A0A932JKL1-F1
#
_entry.id   AF-A0A932JKL1-F1
#
_cell.length_a   1.000
_cell.length_b   1.000
_cell.length_c   1.000
_cell.angle_alpha   90.00
_cell.angle_beta   90.00
_cell.angle_gamma   90.00
#
_symmetry.space_group_name_H-M   'P 1'
#
loop_
_entity.id
_entity.type
_entity.pdbx_description
1 polymer ?
#
loop_
_entity_poly.entity_id
_entity_poly.type
_entity_poly.pdbx_seq_one_letter_code
_entity_poly.pdbx_strand_id
1 'polypeptide(L)'
;MANIKKSELLQEEIEHIDITKHDLRPLVEAFSKMSFSARDLARASEIYDKMLADKECGVVLCLAGSLFSAGLKKIVWQMVESNMVDAIVSTGANIVDQDFFEA
;
A
#
# COMPACT_ATOMS: atom_id res chain seq x y z
N MET A 1 -37.39 2.56 -8.36
CA MET A 1 -36.03 2.75 -7.80
C MET A 1 -36.04 4.06 -7.03
N ALA A 2 -35.50 4.07 -5.80
CA ALA A 2 -35.43 5.31 -5.01
C ALA A 2 -34.62 6.37 -5.79
N ASN A 3 -35.08 7.62 -5.76
CA ASN A 3 -34.47 8.73 -6.48
C ASN A 3 -33.32 9.30 -5.62
N ILE A 4 -32.22 8.56 -5.51
CA ILE A 4 -31.06 8.92 -4.68
C ILE A 4 -30.28 10.04 -5.38
N LYS A 5 -30.03 11.15 -4.68
CA LYS A 5 -29.25 12.27 -5.25
C LYS A 5 -27.76 11.94 -5.18
N LYS A 6 -26.98 12.38 -6.18
CA LYS A 6 -25.51 12.17 -6.19
C LYS A 6 -24.82 12.68 -4.91
N SER A 7 -25.33 13.78 -4.35
CA SER A 7 -24.85 14.32 -3.08
C SER A 7 -24.99 13.34 -1.92
N GLU A 8 -25.88 12.36 -1.98
CA GLU A 8 -26.13 11.39 -0.91
C GLU A 8 -25.23 10.15 -1.00
N LEU A 9 -24.43 9.99 -2.07
CA LEU A 9 -23.75 8.73 -2.41
C LEU A 9 -22.24 8.66 -2.05
N LEU A 10 -21.61 9.75 -1.64
CA LEU A 10 -20.15 9.83 -1.40
C LEU A 10 -19.84 10.73 -0.20
N GLN A 11 -20.51 10.48 0.93
CA GLN A 11 -20.39 11.30 2.14
C GLN A 11 -19.19 10.91 3.02
N GLU A 12 -18.68 9.70 2.86
CA GLU A 12 -17.56 9.18 3.65
C GLU A 12 -16.26 9.37 2.86
N GLU A 13 -15.32 10.12 3.44
CA GLU A 13 -14.00 10.32 2.86
C GLU A 13 -13.12 9.09 3.08
N ILE A 14 -12.26 8.79 2.10
CA ILE A 14 -11.27 7.75 2.24
C ILE A 14 -10.13 8.25 3.12
N GLU A 15 -9.83 7.51 4.18
CA GLU A 15 -8.70 7.79 5.05
C GLU A 15 -7.47 6.98 4.63
N HIS A 16 -6.34 7.67 4.47
CA HIS A 16 -5.08 6.99 4.23
C HIS A 16 -4.57 6.32 5.51
N ILE A 17 -4.27 5.02 5.42
CA ILE A 17 -3.67 4.29 6.54
C ILE A 17 -2.30 4.88 6.90
N ASP A 18 -2.08 5.06 8.19
CA ASP A 18 -0.80 5.46 8.77
C ASP A 18 -0.17 4.27 9.48
N ILE A 19 0.83 3.67 8.84
CA ILE A 19 1.49 2.45 9.34
C ILE A 19 2.41 2.72 10.54
N THR A 20 2.68 3.98 10.88
CA THR A 20 3.52 4.33 12.03
C THR A 20 2.77 4.26 13.36
N LYS A 21 1.43 4.22 13.34
CA LYS A 21 0.58 4.23 14.53
C LYS A 21 0.42 2.85 15.19
N HIS A 22 0.69 1.77 14.47
CA HIS A 22 0.43 0.41 14.95
C HIS A 22 1.57 -0.54 14.57
N ASP A 23 2.12 -1.27 15.54
CA ASP A 23 3.08 -2.35 15.25
C ASP A 23 2.35 -3.61 14.79
N LEU A 24 2.33 -3.84 13.49
CA LEU A 24 1.69 -4.99 12.85
C LEU A 24 2.59 -6.23 12.76
N ARG A 25 3.87 -6.13 13.12
CA ARG A 25 4.83 -7.24 12.95
C ARG A 25 4.40 -8.52 13.69
N PRO A 26 3.96 -8.46 14.97
CA PRO A 26 3.52 -9.67 15.68
C PRO A 26 2.31 -10.35 15.02
N LEU A 27 1.42 -9.57 14.39
CA LEU A 27 0.27 -10.10 13.68
C LEU A 27 0.69 -10.83 12.40
N VAL A 28 1.59 -10.23 11.62
CA VAL A 28 2.12 -10.84 10.39
C VAL A 28 2.95 -12.09 10.72
N GLU A 29 3.71 -12.09 11.82
CA GLU A 29 4.42 -13.27 12.31
C GLU A 29 3.45 -14.42 12.66
N ALA A 30 2.32 -14.11 13.31
CA ALA A 30 1.30 -15.11 13.61
C ALA A 30 0.68 -15.71 12.33
N PHE A 31 0.55 -14.91 11.26
CA PHE A 31 0.03 -15.39 9.97
C PHE A 31 0.92 -16.48 9.33
N SER A 32 2.21 -16.56 9.67
CA SER A 32 3.09 -17.65 9.23
C SER A 32 2.60 -19.04 9.66
N LYS A 33 1.85 -19.12 10.77
CA LYS A 33 1.28 -20.37 11.32
C LYS A 33 -0.14 -20.65 10.84
N MET A 34 -0.72 -19.76 10.03
CA MET A 34 -2.07 -19.90 9.47
C MET A 34 -2.03 -20.51 8.06
N SER A 35 -3.15 -20.47 7.32
CA SER A 35 -3.29 -21.04 5.95
C SER A 35 -3.77 -19.98 4.96
N PHE A 36 -3.76 -20.33 3.66
CA PHE A 36 -4.19 -19.48 2.55
C PHE A 36 -3.41 -18.14 2.51
N SER A 37 -4.09 -17.06 2.13
CA SER A 37 -3.50 -15.73 1.92
C SER A 37 -2.80 -15.17 3.16
N ALA A 38 -3.16 -15.61 4.37
CA ALA A 38 -2.44 -15.21 5.58
C ALA A 38 -0.98 -15.71 5.54
N ARG A 39 -0.78 -16.99 5.24
CA ARG A 39 0.57 -17.57 5.13
C ARG A 39 1.36 -16.95 3.97
N ASP A 40 0.68 -16.68 2.86
CA ASP A 40 1.30 -16.03 1.71
C ASP A 40 1.75 -14.60 2.04
N LEU A 41 0.96 -13.83 2.79
CA LEU A 41 1.33 -12.49 3.25
C LEU A 41 2.54 -12.52 4.20
N ALA A 42 2.56 -13.45 5.16
CA ALA A 42 3.70 -13.62 6.06
C ALA A 42 4.98 -13.95 5.28
N ARG A 43 4.89 -14.90 4.34
CA ARG A 43 6.00 -15.28 3.47
C ARG A 43 6.46 -14.12 2.59
N ALA A 44 5.54 -13.34 2.02
CA ALA A 44 5.87 -12.17 1.22
C ALA A 44 6.61 -11.11 2.04
N SER A 45 6.17 -10.86 3.28
CA SER A 45 6.85 -9.96 4.22
C SER A 45 8.28 -10.42 4.52
N GLU A 46 8.50 -11.71 4.75
CA GLU A 46 9.85 -12.27 4.99
C GLU A 46 10.77 -12.16 3.76
N ILE A 47 10.22 -12.36 2.56
CA ILE A 47 10.99 -12.19 1.32
C ILE A 47 11.39 -10.73 1.14
N TYR A 48 10.46 -9.81 1.38
CA TYR A 48 10.71 -8.38 1.27
C TYR A 48 11.73 -7.89 2.29
N ASP A 49 11.66 -8.35 3.54
CA ASP A 49 12.66 -8.04 4.57
C ASP A 49 14.08 -8.47 4.16
N LYS A 50 14.21 -9.65 3.55
CA LYS A 50 15.49 -10.12 2.98
C LYS A 50 15.99 -9.24 1.84
N MET A 51 15.08 -8.77 0.97
CA MET A 51 15.44 -7.85 -0.11
C MET A 51 15.96 -6.52 0.45
N LEU A 52 15.34 -5.98 1.51
CA LEU A 52 15.78 -4.73 2.15
C LEU A 52 17.14 -4.88 2.89
N ALA A 53 17.42 -6.06 3.43
CA ALA A 53 18.67 -6.36 4.11
C ALA A 53 19.86 -6.50 3.15
N ASP A 54 19.63 -6.95 1.92
CA ASP A 54 20.65 -7.16 0.91
C ASP A 54 20.98 -5.85 0.16
N LYS A 55 22.22 -5.38 0.29
CA LYS A 55 22.68 -4.12 -0.32
C LYS A 55 22.94 -4.21 -1.82
N GLU A 56 23.03 -5.42 -2.36
CA GLU A 56 23.18 -5.66 -3.79
C GLU A 56 21.82 -5.94 -4.46
N CYS A 57 20.73 -5.94 -3.69
CA CYS A 57 19.38 -6.17 -4.19
C CYS A 57 18.67 -4.84 -4.49
N GLY A 58 18.23 -4.65 -5.74
CA GLY A 58 17.37 -3.54 -6.12
C GLY A 58 15.88 -3.86 -5.95
N VAL A 59 15.14 -2.99 -5.27
CA VAL A 59 13.71 -3.11 -5.03
C VAL A 59 12.92 -2.26 -6.03
N VAL A 60 12.15 -2.94 -6.90
CA VAL A 60 11.24 -2.30 -7.85
C VAL A 60 9.79 -2.45 -7.38
N LEU A 61 9.13 -1.34 -7.07
CA LEU A 61 7.72 -1.30 -6.66
C LEU A 61 6.81 -1.11 -7.87
N CYS A 62 6.02 -2.13 -8.19
CA CYS A 62 5.04 -2.09 -9.26
C CYS A 62 3.64 -1.75 -8.71
N LEU A 63 3.08 -0.61 -9.10
CA LEU A 63 1.79 -0.11 -8.61
C LEU A 63 0.69 -0.23 -9.66
N ALA A 64 -0.34 -1.01 -9.36
CA ALA A 64 -1.58 -1.03 -10.11
C ALA A 64 -2.34 0.30 -9.92
N GLY A 65 -3.15 0.70 -10.91
CA GLY A 65 -3.97 1.91 -10.79
C GLY A 65 -4.95 1.84 -9.61
N SER A 66 -5.34 3.01 -9.12
CA SER A 66 -6.31 3.27 -8.05
C SER A 66 -5.90 2.97 -6.61
N LEU A 67 -4.62 2.66 -6.35
CA LEU A 67 -4.17 2.36 -4.98
C LEU A 67 -4.22 3.60 -4.06
N PHE A 68 -4.00 4.79 -4.62
CA PHE A 68 -3.95 6.01 -3.81
C PHE A 68 -5.36 6.43 -3.41
N SER A 69 -6.33 6.43 -4.32
CA SER A 69 -7.75 6.63 -3.98
C SER A 69 -8.31 5.54 -3.07
N ALA A 70 -7.68 4.36 -3.00
CA ALA A 70 -8.04 3.29 -2.06
C ALA A 70 -7.43 3.46 -0.65
N GLY A 71 -6.74 4.56 -0.37
CA GLY A 71 -6.21 4.84 0.97
C GLY A 71 -4.74 4.44 1.17
N LEU A 72 -4.01 4.02 0.14
CA LEU A 72 -2.64 3.49 0.29
C LEU A 72 -1.53 4.49 -0.03
N LYS A 73 -1.86 5.74 -0.41
CA LYS A 73 -0.90 6.80 -0.77
C LYS A 73 0.20 6.98 0.28
N LYS A 74 -0.18 7.06 1.57
CA LYS A 74 0.77 7.24 2.68
C LYS A 74 1.73 6.07 2.88
N ILE A 75 1.34 4.84 2.54
CA ILE A 75 2.24 3.69 2.60
C ILE A 75 3.37 3.87 1.58
N VAL A 76 3.02 4.18 0.33
CA VAL A 76 4.01 4.34 -0.73
C VAL A 76 4.94 5.52 -0.43
N TRP A 77 4.38 6.63 0.07
CA TRP A 77 5.18 7.77 0.53
C TRP A 77 6.18 7.36 1.63
N GLN A 78 5.74 6.63 2.66
CA GLN A 78 6.62 6.16 3.73
C GLN A 78 7.71 5.20 3.24
N MET A 79 7.39 4.34 2.26
CA MET A 79 8.38 3.44 1.65
C MET A 79 9.48 4.22 0.93
N VAL A 80 9.11 5.30 0.23
CA VAL A 80 10.07 6.17 -0.46
C VAL A 80 10.93 6.96 0.54
N GLU A 81 10.32 7.60 1.55
CA GLU A 81 11.07 8.34 2.58
C GLU A 81 12.07 7.46 3.34
N SER A 82 11.70 6.19 3.57
CA SER A 82 12.54 5.24 4.29
C SER A 82 13.57 4.51 3.41
N ASN A 83 13.73 4.90 2.13
CA ASN A 83 14.60 4.21 1.15
C ASN A 83 14.32 2.69 1.06
N MET A 84 13.05 2.31 1.10
CA MET A 84 12.64 0.90 0.99
C MET A 84 12.41 0.48 -0.47
N VAL A 85 12.49 1.42 -1.43
CA VAL A 85 12.24 1.21 -2.85
C VAL A 85 13.25 2.01 -3.67
N ASP A 86 13.86 1.38 -4.68
CA ASP A 86 14.84 2.00 -5.56
C ASP A 86 14.22 2.54 -6.86
N ALA A 87 13.17 1.88 -7.35
CA ALA A 87 12.43 2.31 -8.54
C ALA A 87 10.93 2.02 -8.43
N ILE A 88 10.12 2.91 -9.01
CA ILE A 88 8.67 2.75 -9.07
C ILE A 88 8.23 2.60 -10.52
N VAL A 89 7.44 1.56 -10.79
CA VAL A 89 6.73 1.37 -12.05
C VAL A 89 5.24 1.47 -11.75
N SER A 90 4.58 2.50 -12.28
CA SER A 90 3.19 2.79 -11.95
C SER A 90 2.38 3.17 -13.17
N THR A 91 1.07 2.97 -13.10
CA THR A 91 0.13 3.52 -14.09
C THR A 91 -0.01 5.04 -13.92
N GLY A 92 -0.40 5.74 -15.00
CA GLY A 92 -0.67 7.17 -14.96
C GLY A 92 -1.74 7.58 -13.94
N ALA A 93 -2.71 6.71 -13.64
CA ALA A 93 -3.78 6.99 -12.69
C ALA A 93 -3.25 7.30 -11.28
N ASN A 94 -2.22 6.59 -10.80
CA ASN A 94 -1.69 6.87 -9.47
C ASN A 94 -0.85 8.16 -9.47
N ILE A 95 -0.03 8.39 -10.49
CA ILE A 95 0.97 9.48 -10.48
C ILE A 95 0.35 10.81 -10.91
N VAL A 96 -0.43 10.82 -11.99
CA VAL A 96 -0.99 12.04 -12.56
C VAL A 96 -2.25 12.45 -11.82
N ASP A 97 -3.22 11.53 -11.69
CA ASP A 97 -4.52 11.88 -11.12
C ASP A 97 -4.46 11.94 -9.59
N GLN A 98 -4.05 10.84 -8.96
CA GLN A 98 -4.23 10.65 -7.51
C GLN A 98 -3.07 11.17 -6.65
N ASP A 99 -1.90 11.37 -7.24
CA ASP A 99 -0.76 11.98 -6.57
C ASP A 99 -0.66 13.46 -6.89
N PHE A 100 -0.49 13.80 -8.17
CA PHE A 100 -0.21 15.17 -8.60
C PHE A 100 -1.45 16.10 -8.59
N PHE A 101 -2.58 15.68 -9.16
CA PHE A 101 -3.78 16.54 -9.20
C PHE A 101 -4.57 16.55 -7.88
N GLU A 102 -4.52 15.46 -7.11
CA GLU A 102 -5.13 15.32 -5.78
C GLU A 102 -4.16 15.67 -4.63
N ALA A 103 -3.09 16.43 -4.90
CA ALA A 103 -2.11 16.90 -3.91
C ALA A 103 -2.65 17.97 -2.96
#